data_AF-A0A3D3ZSZ9-F1
#
_entry.id   AF-A0A3D3ZSZ9-F1
#
_cell.length_a   1.000
_cell.length_b   1.000
_cell.length_c   1.000
_cell.angle_alpha   90.00
_cell.angle_beta   90.00
_cell.angle_gamma   90.00
#
_symmetry.space_group_name_H-M   'P 1'
#
loop_
_entity.id
_entity.type
_entity.pdbx_description
1 polymer ?
#
loop_
_entity_poly.entity_id
_entity_poly.type
_entity_poly.pdbx_seq_one_letter_code
_entity_poly.pdbx_strand_id
1 'polypeptide(L)' 'IVMHPGPMNRGVEIDGTIADDINRSVIQEQVEMGVAVRMAAMDLLAQNLRAKRGAKAAGVMV' A
#
# COMPACT_ATOMS: atom_id res chain seq x y z
N ILE A 1 17.78 -0.66 -7.42
CA ILE A 1 16.47 -1.11 -6.91
C ILE A 1 15.48 -1.09 -8.07
N VAL A 2 14.71 -2.16 -8.25
CA VAL A 2 13.70 -2.32 -9.31
C VAL A 2 12.36 -2.61 -8.64
N MET A 3 11.35 -1.80 -8.96
CA MET A 3 9.97 -1.91 -8.50
C MET A 3 9.04 -1.89 -9.71
N HIS A 4 7.92 -2.60 -9.64
CA HIS A 4 6.92 -2.63 -10.70
C HIS A 4 5.60 -3.16 -10.13
N PRO A 5 4.47 -2.46 -10.29
CA PRO A 5 3.18 -3.00 -9.85
C PRO A 5 2.81 -4.25 -10.66
N GLY A 6 2.15 -5.23 -10.02
CA GLY A 6 1.68 -6.45 -10.69
C GLY A 6 0.19 -6.38 -11.12
N PRO A 7 -0.26 -7.23 -12.06
CA PRO A 7 0.55 -8.16 -12.87
C PRO A 7 1.40 -7.42 -13.92
N MET A 8 2.51 -8.02 -14.33
CA MET A 8 3.48 -7.43 -15.26
C MET A 8 3.74 -8.37 -16.45
N ASN A 9 3.89 -7.81 -17.65
CA ASN A 9 4.17 -8.55 -18.87
C ASN A 9 5.68 -8.65 -19.13
N ARG A 10 6.30 -9.78 -18.71
CA ARG A 10 7.73 -10.05 -18.97
C ARG A 10 8.04 -10.10 -20.46
N GLY A 11 9.16 -9.50 -20.86
CA GLY A 11 9.59 -9.41 -22.26
C GLY A 11 8.85 -8.35 -23.09
N VAL A 12 7.88 -7.64 -22.48
CA VAL A 12 7.16 -6.52 -23.12
C VAL A 12 7.34 -5.24 -22.30
N GLU A 13 6.94 -5.26 -21.03
CA GLU A 13 7.04 -4.11 -20.11
C GLU A 13 8.40 -4.04 -19.43
N ILE A 14 9.01 -5.21 -19.19
CA ILE A 14 10.25 -5.36 -18.42
C ILE A 14 10.96 -6.66 -18.80
N ASP A 15 12.28 -6.58 -18.84
CA ASP A 15 13.11 -7.77 -19.05
C ASP A 15 13.00 -8.72 -17.84
N GLY A 16 12.82 -10.01 -18.11
CA GLY A 16 12.66 -11.02 -17.07
C GLY A 16 13.89 -11.14 -16.16
N THR A 17 15.09 -11.01 -16.71
CA THR A 17 16.33 -11.11 -15.93
C THR A 17 16.48 -9.94 -14.95
N ILE A 18 16.01 -8.74 -15.33
CA ILE A 18 15.98 -7.58 -14.44
C ILE A 18 14.86 -7.69 -13.41
N ALA A 19 13.68 -8.17 -13.82
CA ALA A 19 12.54 -8.36 -12.92
C ALA A 19 12.83 -9.39 -11.82
N ASP A 20 13.64 -10.41 -12.11
CA ASP A 20 13.95 -11.51 -11.21
C ASP A 20 15.37 -11.42 -10.60
N ASP A 21 16.12 -10.33 -10.83
CA ASP A 21 17.46 -10.12 -10.25
C ASP A 21 17.39 -9.98 -8.72
N ILE A 22 17.89 -10.99 -8.00
CA ILE A 22 17.88 -11.06 -6.53
C ILE A 22 18.61 -9.89 -5.83
N ASN A 23 19.56 -9.23 -6.50
CA ASN A 23 20.33 -8.14 -5.90
C ASN A 23 19.69 -6.77 -6.12
N ARG A 24 18.70 -6.67 -7.02
CA ARG A 24 18.15 -5.39 -7.46
C ARG A 24 16.63 -5.33 -7.39
N SER A 25 15.94 -6.44 -7.62
CA SER A 25 14.50 -6.51 -7.66
C SER A 25 13.90 -6.63 -6.27
N VAL A 26 12.94 -5.75 -6.01
CA VAL A 26 12.11 -5.75 -4.80
C VAL A 26 10.62 -5.81 -5.16
N ILE A 27 10.29 -6.26 -6.37
CA ILE A 27 8.92 -6.25 -6.89
C ILE A 27 7.97 -7.05 -5.99
N GLN A 28 8.37 -8.25 -5.58
CA GLN A 28 7.54 -9.10 -4.73
C GLN A 28 7.31 -8.46 -3.35
N GLU A 29 8.39 -8.03 -2.69
CA GLU A 29 8.32 -7.34 -1.40
C GLU A 29 7.44 -6.08 -1.50
N GLN A 30 7.61 -5.27 -2.54
CA GLN A 30 6.81 -4.08 -2.78
C GLN A 30 5.31 -4.37 -2.95
N VAL A 31 4.94 -5.43 -3.66
CA VAL A 31 3.54 -5.83 -3.83
C VAL A 31 2.95 -6.33 -2.50
N GLU A 32 3.70 -7.14 -1.76
CA GLU A 32 3.32 -7.63 -0.43
C GLU A 32 3.09 -6.46 0.56
N MET A 33 3.98 -5.47 0.53
CA MET A 33 3.84 -4.25 1.35
C MET A 33 2.56 -3.46 1.08
N GLY A 34 1.92 -3.68 -0.08
CA GLY A 34 0.61 -3.09 -0.38
C GLY A 34 -0.49 -3.47 0.63
N VAL A 35 -0.41 -4.66 1.25
CA VAL A 35 -1.35 -5.05 2.33
C VAL A 35 -1.15 -4.17 3.55
N ALA A 36 0.09 -4.00 4.01
CA ALA A 36 0.42 -3.17 5.16
C ALA A 36 -0.05 -1.72 4.98
N VAL A 37 0.18 -1.14 3.79
CA VAL A 37 -0.27 0.22 3.47
C VAL A 37 -1.80 0.35 3.53
N ARG A 38 -2.54 -0.61 2.95
CA ARG A 38 -4.01 -0.58 3.01
C ARG A 38 -4.54 -0.75 4.43
N MET A 39 -3.93 -1.64 5.23
CA MET A 39 -4.29 -1.78 6.64
C MET A 39 -4.06 -0.48 7.41
N ALA A 40 -2.91 0.16 7.23
CA ALA A 40 -2.62 1.45 7.86
C ALA A 40 -3.61 2.54 7.45
N ALA A 41 -3.96 2.62 6.16
CA ALA A 41 -4.96 3.56 5.66
C ALA A 41 -6.35 3.30 6.26
N MET A 42 -6.80 2.04 6.30
CA MET A 42 -8.08 1.66 6.91
C MET A 42 -8.11 1.95 8.41
N ASP A 43 -7.01 1.67 9.12
CA ASP A 43 -6.91 1.95 10.55
C ASP A 43 -6.99 3.45 10.83
N LEU A 44 -6.24 4.28 10.10
CA LEU A 44 -6.30 5.74 10.22
C LEU A 44 -7.72 6.27 9.95
N LEU A 45 -8.41 5.75 8.93
CA LEU A 45 -9.81 6.10 8.64
C LEU A 45 -10.74 5.69 9.79
N ALA A 46 -10.56 4.49 10.35
CA ALA A 46 -11.36 4.00 11.46
C ALA A 46 -11.16 4.84 12.74
N GLN A 47 -9.93 5.22 13.06
CA GLN A 47 -9.61 6.10 14.18
C GLN A 47 -10.26 7.48 14.00
N ASN A 48 -10.11 8.09 12.82
CA ASN A 48 -10.72 9.38 12.50
C ASN A 48 -12.25 9.33 12.58
N LEU A 49 -12.88 8.24 12.13
CA LEU A 49 -14.32 8.06 12.22
C LEU A 49 -14.79 7.98 13.69
N ARG A 50 -14.05 7.26 14.54
CA ARG A 50 -14.34 7.17 15.99
C ARG A 50 -14.20 8.55 16.64
N ALA A 51 -13.12 9.28 16.36
CA ALA A 51 -12.90 10.63 16.90
C ALA A 51 -14.02 11.60 16.50
N LYS A 52 -14.41 11.63 15.22
CA LYS A 52 -15.53 12.48 14.74
C LYS A 52 -16.86 12.14 15.42
N ARG A 53 -17.15 10.85 15.61
CA ARG A 53 -18.36 10.39 16.33
C ARG A 53 -18.34 10.82 17.79
N GLY A 54 -17.18 10.72 18.46
CA GLY A 54 -16.99 11.20 19.82
C GLY A 54 -17.21 12.71 19.95
N ALA A 55 -16.60 13.51 19.06
CA ALA A 55 -16.76 14.96 19.04
C ALA A 55 -18.22 15.38 18.80
N LYS A 56 -18.93 14.68 17.91
CA LYS A 56 -20.38 14.91 17.68
C LYS A 56 -21.20 14.58 18.92
N ALA A 57 -20.94 13.45 19.58
CA ALA A 57 -21.65 13.06 20.80
C ALA A 57 -21.41 14.04 21.96
N ALA A 58 -20.22 14.62 22.04
CA ALA A 58 -19.84 15.62 23.04
C ALA A 58 -20.34 17.05 22.71
N GLY A 59 -21.01 17.27 21.57
CA GLY A 59 -21.46 18.60 21.15
C GLY A 59 -20.34 19.58 20.79
N VAL A 60 -19.12 19.08 20.54
CA VAL A 60 -17.92 19.90 20.25
C VAL A 60 -17.78 20.20 18.75
N MET A 61 -18.58 19.53 17.92
CA MET A 61 -18.62 19.75 16.48
C MET A 61 -19.89 20.53 16.14
N VAL A 62 -19.73 21.77 15.64
CA VAL A 62 -20.83 22.62 15.14
C VAL A 62 -21.37 22.06 13.83
#